data_AF-T2JST5-F1
#
_entry.id   AF-T2JST5-F1
#
_cell.length_a   1.000
_cell.length_b   1.000
_cell.length_c   1.000
_cell.angle_alpha   90.00
_cell.angle_beta   90.00
_cell.angle_gamma   90.00
#
_symmetry.space_group_name_H-M   'P 1'
#
loop_
_entity.id
_entity.type
_entity.pdbx_description
1 polymer ?
#
loop_
_entity_poly.entity_id
_entity_poly.type
_entity_poly.pdbx_seq_one_letter_code
_entity_poly.pdbx_strand_id
1 'polypeptide(L)'
;MSRIVVITGFESFNLDLYRQAAQLAQSRCPDLDIQIYSDRSLSQEPEIIENALKDADVFFASLIFDYDQVIWLRERAENIPIRLVFESALELMSLTRLGKFVIGDKPKGMPKPIKFILSKFSSGKEEDKLAGYLSFLKTGPKLLKFIPAKKVQDLRNWLIIYGYWNAGGNENFASMCWTIAEKYLDIEVGEIPEPIETPNMGLLHPEYEGYFTSPP
;
A
#
# COMPACT_ATOMS: atom_id res chain seq x y z
N MET A 1 18.89 -9.50 -3.30
CA MET A 1 17.45 -9.75 -3.50
C MET A 1 16.74 -8.72 -2.67
N SER A 2 15.90 -7.89 -3.30
CA SER A 2 15.18 -6.85 -2.57
C SER A 2 13.97 -7.46 -1.86
N ARG A 3 13.73 -7.09 -0.61
CA ARG A 3 12.69 -7.69 0.22
C ARG A 3 11.50 -6.76 0.47
N ILE A 4 10.31 -7.25 0.16
CA ILE A 4 9.03 -6.67 0.55
C ILE A 4 8.42 -7.50 1.67
N VAL A 5 8.28 -6.90 2.85
CA VAL A 5 7.55 -7.50 3.98
C VAL A 5 6.15 -6.91 4.02
N VAL A 6 5.15 -7.77 3.89
CA VAL A 6 3.72 -7.43 3.85
C VAL A 6 3.06 -7.98 5.10
N ILE A 7 2.36 -7.12 5.86
CA ILE A 7 1.63 -7.51 7.07
C ILE A 7 0.19 -7.00 6.97
N THR A 8 -0.78 -7.91 6.91
CA THR A 8 -2.20 -7.56 6.80
C THR A 8 -2.97 -7.96 8.06
N GLY A 9 -3.75 -7.02 8.60
CA GLY A 9 -4.66 -7.26 9.72
C GLY A 9 -6.04 -7.67 9.24
N PHE A 10 -6.80 -8.35 10.10
CA PHE A 10 -8.17 -8.82 9.81
C PHE A 10 -8.33 -9.70 8.56
N GLU A 11 -7.25 -10.06 7.87
CA GLU A 11 -7.26 -10.79 6.60
C GLU A 11 -6.48 -12.11 6.67
N SER A 12 -6.30 -12.65 7.87
CA SER A 12 -5.63 -13.93 8.07
C SER A 12 -6.24 -15.09 7.24
N PHE A 13 -7.51 -14.99 6.85
CA PHE A 13 -8.17 -15.96 5.95
C PHE A 13 -7.78 -15.82 4.47
N ASN A 14 -7.24 -14.67 4.06
CA ASN A 14 -6.76 -14.40 2.70
C ASN A 14 -5.24 -14.66 2.53
N LEU A 15 -4.53 -15.10 3.57
CA LEU A 15 -3.08 -15.30 3.53
C LEU A 15 -2.61 -16.17 2.35
N ASP A 16 -3.35 -17.24 2.06
CA ASP A 16 -2.99 -18.13 0.95
C ASP A 16 -3.17 -17.45 -0.42
N LEU A 17 -4.18 -16.58 -0.57
CA LEU A 17 -4.36 -15.77 -1.77
C LEU A 17 -3.20 -14.78 -1.95
N TYR A 18 -2.81 -14.10 -0.86
CA TYR A 18 -1.65 -13.22 -0.91
C TYR A 18 -0.36 -13.97 -1.24
N ARG A 19 -0.15 -15.17 -0.68
CA ARG A 19 1.02 -16.00 -1.01
C ARG A 19 1.04 -16.42 -2.48
N GLN A 20 -0.11 -16.76 -3.06
CA GLN A 20 -0.23 -17.02 -4.49
C GLN A 20 0.08 -15.76 -5.31
N ALA A 21 -0.41 -14.59 -4.87
CA ALA A 21 -0.13 -13.32 -5.52
C ALA A 21 1.36 -12.93 -5.44
N ALA A 22 2.02 -13.22 -4.32
CA ALA A 22 3.48 -13.06 -4.18
C ALA A 22 4.24 -13.97 -5.14
N GLN A 23 3.86 -15.25 -5.26
CA GLN A 23 4.46 -16.16 -6.23
C GLN A 23 4.29 -15.67 -7.67
N LEU A 24 3.09 -15.17 -8.01
CA LEU A 24 2.84 -14.54 -9.31
C LEU A 24 3.77 -13.35 -9.53
N ALA A 25 3.92 -12.47 -8.55
CA ALA A 25 4.80 -11.32 -8.65
C ALA A 25 6.27 -11.75 -8.85
N GLN A 26 6.75 -12.71 -8.07
CA GLN A 26 8.11 -13.25 -8.12
C GLN A 26 8.42 -13.98 -9.43
N SER A 27 7.41 -14.57 -10.09
CA SER A 27 7.59 -15.25 -11.38
C SER A 27 8.14 -14.34 -12.48
N ARG A 28 7.84 -13.02 -12.42
CA ARG A 28 8.40 -12.00 -13.31
C ARG A 28 9.63 -11.30 -12.75
N CYS A 29 9.87 -11.43 -11.45
CA CYS A 29 10.90 -10.71 -10.72
C CYS A 29 11.64 -11.66 -9.75
N PRO A 30 12.55 -12.52 -10.25
CA PRO A 30 13.26 -13.48 -9.41
C PRO A 30 14.12 -12.82 -8.31
N ASP A 31 14.51 -11.56 -8.52
CA ASP A 31 15.30 -10.77 -7.57
C ASP A 31 14.45 -10.12 -6.45
N LEU A 32 13.15 -10.40 -6.42
CA LEU A 32 12.21 -9.92 -5.41
C LEU A 32 11.88 -11.02 -4.40
N ASP A 33 12.12 -10.77 -3.12
CA ASP A 33 11.68 -11.59 -2.00
C ASP A 33 10.41 -10.97 -1.40
N ILE A 34 9.27 -11.64 -1.49
CA ILE A 34 8.00 -11.14 -0.94
C ILE A 34 7.59 -12.06 0.22
N GLN A 35 7.60 -11.51 1.43
CA GLN A 35 7.24 -12.21 2.65
C GLN A 35 5.92 -11.67 3.20
N ILE A 36 4.95 -12.56 3.38
CA ILE A 36 3.59 -12.17 3.79
C ILE A 36 3.27 -12.76 5.16
N TYR A 37 2.82 -11.88 6.04
CA TYR A 37 2.39 -12.18 7.40
C TYR A 37 1.01 -11.59 7.68
N SER A 38 0.40 -12.05 8.76
CA SER A 38 -0.84 -11.44 9.29
C SER A 38 -0.58 -10.79 10.64
N ASP A 39 -1.53 -9.97 11.09
CA ASP A 39 -1.62 -9.50 12.48
C ASP A 39 -1.46 -10.63 13.51
N ARG A 40 -2.04 -11.82 13.27
CA ARG A 40 -1.89 -12.99 14.15
C ARG A 40 -0.44 -13.42 14.31
N SER A 41 0.33 -13.32 13.23
CA SER A 41 1.75 -13.69 13.21
C SER A 41 2.58 -12.76 14.10
N LEU A 42 2.17 -11.49 14.30
CA LEU A 42 2.82 -10.56 15.25
C LEU A 42 2.75 -11.06 16.69
N SER A 43 1.66 -11.72 17.06
CA SER A 43 1.47 -12.26 18.40
C SER A 43 2.04 -13.67 18.57
N GLN A 44 1.98 -14.49 17.51
CA GLN A 44 2.38 -15.90 17.57
C GLN A 44 3.88 -16.11 17.32
N GLU A 45 4.46 -15.34 16.41
CA GLU A 45 5.82 -15.54 15.89
C GLU A 45 6.57 -14.19 15.74
N PRO A 46 6.63 -13.34 16.78
CA PRO A 46 7.21 -12.00 16.70
C PRO A 46 8.68 -11.99 16.24
N GLU A 47 9.45 -12.99 16.67
CA GLU A 47 10.87 -13.15 16.31
C GLU A 47 11.07 -13.35 14.81
N ILE A 48 10.14 -14.06 14.13
CA ILE A 48 10.24 -14.30 12.69
C ILE A 48 9.99 -13.00 11.93
N ILE A 49 9.00 -12.21 12.36
CA ILE A 49 8.68 -10.93 11.74
C ILE A 49 9.76 -9.90 11.99
N GLU A 50 10.33 -9.85 13.20
CA GLU A 50 11.42 -8.95 13.52
C GLU A 50 12.64 -9.19 12.62
N ASN A 51 13.00 -10.46 12.40
CA ASN A 51 14.04 -10.83 11.46
C ASN A 51 13.69 -10.47 10.01
N ALA A 52 12.44 -10.67 9.58
CA ALA A 52 11.99 -10.29 8.25
C ALA A 52 12.12 -8.77 8.01
N LEU A 53 11.69 -7.96 8.98
CA LEU A 53 11.72 -6.49 8.92
C LEU A 53 13.14 -5.91 8.93
N LYS A 54 14.09 -6.58 9.61
CA LYS A 54 15.48 -6.08 9.75
C LYS A 54 16.19 -5.87 8.42
N ASP A 55 15.97 -6.77 7.46
CA ASP A 55 16.58 -6.70 6.12
C ASP A 55 15.55 -6.31 5.04
N ALA A 56 14.45 -5.67 5.43
CA ALA A 56 13.41 -5.26 4.48
C ALA A 56 13.78 -3.96 3.76
N ASP A 57 13.60 -3.94 2.44
CA ASP A 57 13.66 -2.72 1.64
C ASP A 57 12.31 -1.99 1.64
N VAL A 58 11.22 -2.77 1.72
CA VAL A 58 9.85 -2.28 1.71
C VAL A 58 9.07 -2.90 2.85
N PHE A 59 8.46 -2.04 3.66
CA PHE A 59 7.46 -2.41 4.64
C PHE A 59 6.09 -2.00 4.12
N PHE A 60 5.20 -2.98 3.99
CA PHE A 60 3.81 -2.78 3.66
C PHE A 60 2.94 -3.26 4.82
N ALA A 61 2.04 -2.40 5.30
CA ALA A 61 1.04 -2.79 6.29
C ALA A 61 -0.34 -2.27 5.95
N SER A 62 -1.36 -3.08 6.24
CA SER A 62 -2.74 -2.66 6.14
C SER A 62 -3.61 -3.27 7.23
N LEU A 63 -4.65 -2.54 7.65
CA LEU A 63 -5.64 -2.98 8.63
C LEU A 63 -5.08 -3.35 10.02
N ILE A 64 -3.98 -2.73 10.45
CA ILE A 64 -3.39 -2.95 11.79
C ILE A 64 -3.88 -1.89 12.77
N PHE A 65 -4.65 -2.29 13.78
CA PHE A 65 -5.29 -1.38 14.74
C PHE A 65 -5.05 -1.72 16.21
N ASP A 66 -4.55 -2.92 16.51
CA ASP A 66 -4.21 -3.28 17.89
C ASP A 66 -3.04 -2.42 18.39
N TYR A 67 -3.21 -1.80 19.56
CA TYR A 67 -2.26 -0.82 20.07
C TYR A 67 -0.86 -1.40 20.27
N ASP A 68 -0.76 -2.58 20.88
CA ASP A 68 0.53 -3.21 21.18
C ASP A 68 1.24 -3.61 19.89
N GLN A 69 0.50 -4.14 18.91
CA GLN A 69 1.03 -4.45 17.58
C GLN A 69 1.50 -3.20 16.83
N VAL A 70 0.75 -2.09 16.92
CA VAL A 70 1.09 -0.81 16.29
C VAL A 70 2.38 -0.25 16.83
N ILE A 71 2.55 -0.20 18.16
CA ILE A 71 3.78 0.31 18.79
C ILE A 71 4.96 -0.60 18.45
N TRP A 72 4.78 -1.92 18.56
CA TRP A 72 5.82 -2.89 18.25
C TRP A 72 6.33 -2.79 16.81
N LEU A 73 5.41 -2.65 15.84
CA LEU A 73 5.75 -2.47 14.43
C LEU A 73 6.41 -1.12 14.19
N ARG A 74 5.94 -0.06 14.85
CA ARG A 74 6.47 1.28 14.64
C ARG A 74 7.96 1.34 14.94
N GLU A 75 8.38 0.78 16.07
CA GLU A 75 9.78 0.75 16.51
C GLU A 75 10.69 -0.01 15.53
N ARG A 76 10.17 -1.08 14.92
CA ARG A 76 10.95 -1.97 14.04
C ARG A 76 10.94 -1.52 12.58
N ALA A 77 9.86 -0.89 12.12
CA ALA A 77 9.71 -0.49 10.74
C ALA A 77 10.24 0.92 10.44
N GLU A 78 10.47 1.78 11.45
CA GLU A 78 10.80 3.20 11.25
C GLU A 78 12.01 3.45 10.34
N ASN A 79 13.01 2.57 10.36
CA ASN A 79 14.23 2.71 9.58
C ASN A 79 14.14 2.12 8.16
N ILE A 80 13.05 1.41 7.84
CA ILE A 80 12.84 0.84 6.50
C ILE A 80 12.64 1.99 5.50
N PRO A 81 13.37 2.00 4.36
CA PRO A 81 13.41 3.17 3.49
C PRO A 81 12.07 3.44 2.79
N ILE A 82 11.38 2.38 2.37
CA ILE A 82 10.06 2.46 1.75
C ILE A 82 9.03 1.87 2.72
N ARG A 83 8.06 2.70 3.11
CA ARG A 83 7.01 2.33 4.05
C ARG A 83 5.67 2.72 3.47
N LEU A 84 4.80 1.75 3.32
CA LEU A 84 3.47 1.89 2.74
C LEU A 84 2.47 1.37 3.77
N VAL A 85 1.80 2.28 4.48
CA VAL A 85 0.85 1.90 5.51
C VAL A 85 -0.52 2.47 5.15
N PHE A 86 -1.46 1.57 4.88
CA PHE A 86 -2.81 1.90 4.44
C PHE A 86 -3.85 1.45 5.47
N GLU A 87 -4.95 2.20 5.62
CA GLU A 87 -6.09 1.85 6.49
C GLU A 87 -5.70 1.21 7.85
N SER A 88 -4.79 1.80 8.59
CA SER A 88 -4.29 1.29 9.88
C SER A 88 -4.38 2.39 10.96
N ALA A 89 -3.93 2.12 12.18
CA ALA A 89 -3.82 3.16 13.21
C ALA A 89 -2.99 4.36 12.71
N LEU A 90 -3.38 5.59 13.10
CA LEU A 90 -2.76 6.82 12.60
C LEU A 90 -1.26 6.90 12.91
N GLU A 91 -0.86 6.36 14.06
CA GLU A 91 0.53 6.23 14.49
C GLU A 91 1.35 5.38 13.51
N LEU A 92 0.79 4.28 13.01
CA LEU A 92 1.45 3.45 12.01
C LEU A 92 1.39 4.10 10.63
N MET A 93 0.24 4.66 10.24
CA MET A 93 0.08 5.37 8.96
C MET A 93 1.07 6.52 8.80
N SER A 94 1.41 7.19 9.91
CA SER A 94 2.41 8.26 9.94
C SER A 94 3.83 7.81 9.57
N LEU A 95 4.10 6.51 9.49
CA LEU A 95 5.37 5.98 9.00
C LEU A 95 5.47 5.99 7.48
N THR A 96 4.38 6.23 6.75
CA THR A 96 4.36 6.15 5.28
C THR A 96 5.42 7.08 4.67
N ARG A 97 6.30 6.48 3.88
CA ARG A 97 7.38 7.14 3.14
C ARG A 97 7.60 6.41 1.82
N LEU A 98 7.45 7.15 0.72
CA LEU A 98 7.75 6.68 -0.63
C LEU A 98 8.55 7.78 -1.34
N GLY A 99 9.86 7.57 -1.52
CA GLY A 99 10.74 8.61 -2.04
C GLY A 99 10.65 9.91 -1.22
N LYS A 100 10.23 11.01 -1.87
CA LYS A 100 10.03 12.32 -1.24
C LYS A 100 8.63 12.50 -0.65
N PHE A 101 7.69 11.60 -0.92
CA PHE A 101 6.36 11.64 -0.31
C PHE A 101 6.41 10.99 1.08
N VAL A 102 5.92 11.72 2.09
CA VAL A 102 5.85 11.27 3.48
C VAL A 102 4.52 11.70 4.09
N ILE A 103 3.93 10.85 4.92
CA ILE A 103 2.82 11.20 5.81
C ILE A 103 3.41 11.49 7.20
N GLY A 104 2.84 12.44 7.95
CA GLY A 104 3.31 12.80 9.30
C GLY A 104 4.39 13.88 9.32
N ASP A 105 5.50 13.68 8.62
CA ASP A 105 6.54 14.71 8.49
C ASP A 105 6.06 15.85 7.57
N LYS A 106 6.44 17.09 7.90
CA LYS A 106 6.19 18.28 7.05
C LYS A 106 7.49 18.70 6.37
N PRO A 107 7.88 18.14 5.21
CA PRO A 107 9.05 18.60 4.48
C PRO A 107 8.96 20.11 4.19
N LYS A 108 10.03 20.84 4.50
CA LYS A 108 10.16 22.25 4.11
C LYS A 108 10.17 22.34 2.57
N GLY A 109 9.40 23.28 2.00
CA GLY A 109 9.37 23.54 0.55
C GLY A 109 8.33 22.75 -0.26
N MET A 110 7.45 21.99 0.39
CA MET A 110 6.40 21.23 -0.29
C MET A 110 5.39 22.13 -1.05
N PRO A 111 5.03 21.82 -2.31
CA PRO A 111 4.02 22.56 -3.06
C PRO A 111 2.71 22.73 -2.30
N LYS A 112 2.09 23.91 -2.40
CA LYS A 112 0.82 24.24 -1.71
C LYS A 112 -0.28 23.17 -1.82
N PRO A 113 -0.52 22.53 -2.99
CA PRO A 113 -1.52 21.48 -3.10
C PRO A 113 -1.19 20.25 -2.24
N ILE A 114 0.07 19.80 -2.25
CA ILE A 114 0.51 18.65 -1.43
C ILE A 114 0.48 19.03 0.04
N LYS A 115 0.86 20.26 0.40
CA LYS A 115 0.76 20.76 1.78
C LYS A 115 -0.70 20.81 2.26
N PHE A 116 -1.64 21.20 1.41
CA PHE A 116 -3.06 21.17 1.70
C PHE A 116 -3.55 19.74 1.91
N ILE A 117 -3.15 18.82 1.04
CA ILE A 117 -3.39 17.38 1.18
C ILE A 117 -2.86 16.88 2.53
N LEU A 118 -1.56 17.05 2.81
CA LEU A 118 -0.93 16.63 4.08
C LEU A 118 -1.55 17.30 5.32
N SER A 119 -2.07 18.52 5.19
CA SER A 119 -2.76 19.19 6.30
C SER A 119 -4.01 18.43 6.73
N LYS A 120 -4.70 17.73 5.81
CA LYS A 120 -5.86 16.89 6.12
C LYS A 120 -5.53 15.68 6.99
N PHE A 121 -4.26 15.25 7.03
CA PHE A 121 -3.81 14.14 7.88
C PHE A 121 -3.23 14.62 9.22
N SER A 122 -3.08 15.94 9.43
CA SER A 122 -2.39 16.50 10.61
C SER A 122 -3.21 17.49 11.44
N SER A 123 -4.42 17.86 11.03
CA SER A 123 -5.30 18.79 11.77
C SER A 123 -6.60 18.14 12.22
N GLY A 124 -7.07 18.44 13.43
CA GLY A 124 -8.40 18.05 13.92
C GLY A 124 -8.41 16.80 14.82
N LYS A 125 -9.63 16.32 15.14
CA LYS A 125 -9.85 15.05 15.83
C LYS A 125 -9.41 13.88 14.93
N GLU A 126 -9.17 12.70 15.49
CA GLU A 126 -8.73 11.53 14.70
C GLU A 126 -9.71 11.16 13.58
N GLU A 127 -11.01 11.25 13.86
CA GLU A 127 -12.08 11.06 12.87
C GLU A 127 -11.95 12.02 11.67
N ASP A 128 -11.62 13.29 11.91
CA ASP A 128 -11.43 14.29 10.85
C ASP A 128 -10.24 13.94 9.95
N LYS A 129 -9.18 13.38 10.54
CA LYS A 129 -7.98 12.96 9.80
C LYS A 129 -8.27 11.78 8.90
N LEU A 130 -9.02 10.78 9.38
CA LEU A 130 -9.41 9.63 8.59
C LEU A 130 -10.38 10.02 7.47
N ALA A 131 -11.37 10.87 7.75
CA ALA A 131 -12.26 11.42 6.73
C ALA A 131 -11.49 12.22 5.66
N GLY A 132 -10.48 12.99 6.10
CA GLY A 132 -9.54 13.69 5.22
C GLY A 132 -8.75 12.75 4.32
N TYR A 133 -8.25 11.64 4.88
CA TYR A 133 -7.54 10.58 4.16
C TYR A 133 -8.42 9.95 3.08
N LEU A 134 -9.62 9.48 3.45
CA LEU A 134 -10.54 8.83 2.50
C LEU A 134 -10.99 9.78 1.37
N SER A 135 -11.29 11.04 1.72
CA SER A 135 -11.62 12.06 0.73
C SER A 135 -10.45 12.32 -0.23
N PHE A 136 -9.23 12.30 0.28
CA PHE A 136 -8.03 12.45 -0.54
C PHE A 136 -7.84 11.29 -1.50
N LEU A 137 -8.00 10.04 -1.07
CA LEU A 137 -7.88 8.88 -1.96
C LEU A 137 -8.85 8.97 -3.15
N LYS A 138 -10.09 9.40 -2.90
CA LYS A 138 -11.12 9.58 -3.94
C LYS A 138 -10.84 10.73 -4.91
N THR A 139 -10.21 11.81 -4.44
CA THR A 139 -10.05 13.06 -5.21
C THR A 139 -8.63 13.29 -5.73
N GLY A 140 -7.64 12.64 -5.12
CA GLY A 140 -6.22 12.76 -5.38
C GLY A 140 -5.84 12.52 -6.84
N PRO A 141 -6.28 11.40 -7.46
CA PRO A 141 -6.00 11.14 -8.87
C PRO A 141 -6.50 12.26 -9.80
N LYS A 142 -7.66 12.85 -9.51
CA LYS A 142 -8.21 13.98 -10.30
C LYS A 142 -7.40 15.25 -10.10
N LEU A 143 -7.01 15.56 -8.86
CA LEU A 143 -6.22 16.74 -8.53
C LEU A 143 -4.83 16.71 -9.17
N LEU A 144 -4.21 15.53 -9.26
CA LEU A 144 -2.86 15.38 -9.78
C LEU A 144 -2.76 15.61 -11.29
N LYS A 145 -3.85 15.49 -12.05
CA LYS A 145 -3.89 15.83 -13.48
C LYS A 145 -3.47 17.27 -13.75
N PHE A 146 -3.68 18.18 -12.79
CA PHE A 146 -3.36 19.60 -12.92
C PHE A 146 -1.97 19.99 -12.40
N ILE A 147 -1.22 19.05 -11.82
CA ILE A 147 0.11 19.31 -11.25
C ILE A 147 1.18 18.66 -12.14
N PRO A 148 2.26 19.36 -12.52
CA PRO A 148 3.35 18.79 -13.31
C PRO A 148 3.91 17.51 -12.68
N ALA A 149 3.96 16.41 -13.46
CA ALA A 149 4.30 15.07 -12.99
C ALA A 149 5.58 15.03 -12.15
N LYS A 150 6.65 15.68 -12.62
CA LYS A 150 7.96 15.73 -11.94
C LYS A 150 7.91 16.28 -10.50
N LYS A 151 6.91 17.10 -10.15
CA LYS A 151 6.78 17.70 -8.80
C LYS A 151 6.07 16.81 -7.79
N VAL A 152 5.31 15.82 -8.27
CA VAL A 152 4.41 14.97 -7.46
C VAL A 152 4.57 13.50 -7.82
N GLN A 153 5.71 13.10 -8.42
CA GLN A 153 5.89 11.75 -8.95
C GLN A 153 5.69 10.69 -7.85
N ASP A 154 6.32 10.88 -6.69
CA ASP A 154 6.18 9.95 -5.57
C ASP A 154 4.75 9.88 -5.03
N LEU A 155 4.05 11.02 -4.97
CA LEU A 155 2.64 11.04 -4.56
C LEU A 155 1.73 10.35 -5.60
N ARG A 156 2.03 10.51 -6.90
CA ARG A 156 1.31 9.80 -7.97
C ARG A 156 1.55 8.30 -7.87
N ASN A 157 2.79 7.88 -7.69
CA ASN A 157 3.15 6.48 -7.53
C ASN A 157 2.48 5.88 -6.28
N TRP A 158 2.44 6.62 -5.17
CA TRP A 158 1.73 6.19 -3.96
C TRP A 158 0.23 5.95 -4.22
N LEU A 159 -0.44 6.80 -5.00
CA LEU A 159 -1.84 6.59 -5.39
C LEU A 159 -2.04 5.44 -6.38
N ILE A 160 -1.08 5.19 -7.27
CA ILE A 160 -1.12 4.03 -8.18
C ILE A 160 -1.01 2.74 -7.38
N ILE A 161 -0.03 2.66 -6.47
CA ILE A 161 0.16 1.53 -5.54
C ILE A 161 -1.11 1.32 -4.70
N TYR A 162 -1.67 2.39 -4.15
CA TYR A 162 -2.94 2.34 -3.44
C TYR A 162 -4.09 1.84 -4.34
N GLY A 163 -4.14 2.28 -5.60
CA GLY A 163 -5.16 1.85 -6.56
C GLY A 163 -5.19 0.34 -6.76
N TYR A 164 -4.02 -0.29 -6.90
CA TYR A 164 -3.90 -1.74 -6.94
C TYR A 164 -4.33 -2.40 -5.63
N TRP A 165 -3.84 -1.91 -4.48
CA TRP A 165 -4.22 -2.46 -3.17
C TRP A 165 -5.74 -2.40 -2.95
N ASN A 166 -6.34 -1.24 -3.22
CA ASN A 166 -7.78 -1.01 -3.02
C ASN A 166 -8.66 -1.77 -4.01
N ALA A 167 -8.17 -2.05 -5.22
CA ALA A 167 -8.90 -2.87 -6.18
C ALA A 167 -8.95 -4.35 -5.76
N GLY A 168 -7.97 -4.81 -4.98
CA GLY A 168 -7.91 -6.16 -4.42
C GLY A 168 -7.66 -7.26 -5.46
N GLY A 169 -7.48 -8.50 -5.02
CA GLY A 169 -7.24 -9.65 -5.90
C GLY A 169 -5.76 -9.84 -6.29
N ASN A 170 -5.46 -11.06 -6.75
CA ASN A 170 -4.07 -11.53 -6.91
C ASN A 170 -3.29 -10.77 -7.98
N GLU A 171 -3.93 -10.46 -9.10
CA GLU A 171 -3.30 -9.74 -10.22
C GLU A 171 -2.97 -8.30 -9.83
N ASN A 172 -3.90 -7.62 -9.15
CA ASN A 172 -3.65 -6.27 -8.65
C ASN A 172 -2.54 -6.26 -7.60
N PHE A 173 -2.52 -7.21 -6.66
CA PHE A 173 -1.43 -7.33 -5.69
C PHE A 173 -0.07 -7.56 -6.38
N ALA A 174 -0.01 -8.41 -7.40
CA ALA A 174 1.21 -8.61 -8.17
C ALA A 174 1.64 -7.33 -8.90
N SER A 175 0.72 -6.63 -9.56
CA SER A 175 0.98 -5.33 -10.20
C SER A 175 1.42 -4.25 -9.22
N MET A 176 0.91 -4.28 -7.98
CA MET A 176 1.39 -3.42 -6.89
C MET A 176 2.87 -3.68 -6.59
N CYS A 177 3.25 -4.95 -6.38
CA CYS A 177 4.64 -5.34 -6.13
C CYS A 177 5.55 -4.99 -7.31
N TRP A 178 5.11 -5.23 -8.55
CA TRP A 178 5.84 -4.84 -9.76
C TRP A 178 6.04 -3.33 -9.88
N THR A 179 5.02 -2.55 -9.52
CA THR A 179 5.14 -1.08 -9.51
C THR A 179 6.18 -0.60 -8.51
N ILE A 180 6.23 -1.21 -7.32
CA ILE A 180 7.24 -0.89 -6.32
C ILE A 180 8.63 -1.30 -6.83
N ALA A 181 8.76 -2.51 -7.37
CA ALA A 181 10.01 -3.06 -7.88
C ALA A 181 10.62 -2.18 -8.99
N GLU A 182 9.81 -1.83 -10.00
CA GLU A 182 10.26 -1.03 -11.13
C GLU A 182 10.59 0.43 -10.75
N LYS A 183 9.77 1.04 -9.89
CA LYS A 183 9.91 2.48 -9.60
C LYS A 183 10.89 2.80 -8.47
N TYR A 184 11.16 1.84 -7.57
CA TYR A 184 11.89 2.11 -6.33
C TYR A 184 12.94 1.08 -5.93
N LEU A 185 12.98 -0.11 -6.56
CA LEU A 185 13.98 -1.14 -6.25
C LEU A 185 14.95 -1.39 -7.42
N ASP A 186 14.86 -0.59 -8.50
CA ASP A 186 15.67 -0.72 -9.71
C ASP A 186 15.61 -2.13 -10.35
N ILE A 187 14.45 -2.80 -10.24
CA ILE A 187 14.20 -4.12 -10.83
C ILE A 187 13.36 -3.94 -12.10
N GLU A 188 13.87 -4.41 -13.24
CA GLU A 188 13.14 -4.38 -14.50
C GLU A 188 12.05 -5.46 -14.51
N VAL A 189 10.79 -5.06 -14.75
CA VAL A 189 9.63 -5.96 -14.71
C VAL A 189 8.95 -6.11 -16.09
N GLY A 190 9.02 -5.06 -16.92
CA GLY A 190 8.29 -4.97 -18.19
C GLY A 190 6.92 -4.31 -18.01
N GLU A 191 5.96 -4.66 -18.88
CA GLU A 191 4.62 -4.06 -18.86
C GLU A 191 3.85 -4.44 -17.59
N ILE A 192 3.43 -3.41 -16.84
CA ILE A 192 2.60 -3.55 -15.64
C ILE A 192 1.14 -3.24 -16.04
N PRO A 193 0.21 -4.21 -15.92
CA PRO A 193 -1.20 -4.01 -16.24
C PRO A 193 -1.85 -2.95 -15.35
N GLU A 194 -2.77 -2.16 -15.90
CA GLU A 194 -3.60 -1.22 -15.12
C GLU A 194 -4.47 -1.94 -14.07
N PRO A 195 -4.90 -1.25 -12.98
CA PRO A 195 -5.73 -1.87 -11.95
C PRO A 195 -7.03 -2.47 -12.49
N ILE A 196 -7.31 -3.72 -12.11
CA ILE A 196 -8.54 -4.44 -12.45
C ILE A 196 -9.59 -4.10 -11.38
N GLU A 197 -10.56 -3.26 -11.72
CA GLU A 197 -11.58 -2.82 -10.77
C GLU A 197 -12.77 -3.78 -10.71
N THR A 198 -13.19 -4.14 -9.49
CA THR A 198 -14.48 -4.78 -9.25
C THR A 198 -15.56 -3.70 -9.16
N PRO A 199 -16.64 -3.76 -9.96
CA PRO A 199 -17.68 -2.74 -9.91
C PRO A 199 -18.41 -2.76 -8.56
N ASN A 200 -18.82 -1.58 -8.09
CA ASN A 200 -19.60 -1.45 -6.84
C ASN A 200 -20.92 -2.21 -6.87
N MET A 201 -21.47 -2.46 -8.06
CA MET A 201 -22.68 -3.25 -8.29
C MET A 201 -22.55 -3.95 -9.64
N GLY A 202 -22.86 -5.24 -9.66
CA GLY A 202 -22.89 -6.03 -10.89
C GLY A 202 -23.45 -7.43 -10.64
N LEU A 203 -23.76 -8.14 -11.72
CA LEU A 203 -24.10 -9.56 -11.69
C LEU A 203 -22.88 -10.38 -12.08
N LEU A 204 -22.65 -11.47 -11.34
CA LEU A 204 -21.61 -12.45 -11.62
C LEU A 204 -22.26 -13.72 -12.16
N HIS A 205 -21.69 -14.30 -13.23
CA HIS A 205 -22.07 -15.61 -13.73
C HIS A 205 -20.82 -16.51 -13.76
N PRO A 206 -20.85 -17.75 -13.23
CA PRO A 206 -19.66 -18.61 -13.16
C PRO A 206 -18.99 -18.92 -14.52
N GLU A 207 -19.77 -18.89 -15.61
CA GLU A 207 -19.28 -19.12 -16.97
C GLU A 207 -18.93 -17.83 -17.73
N TYR A 208 -18.98 -16.66 -17.09
CA TYR A 208 -18.63 -15.38 -17.68
C TYR A 208 -17.37 -14.81 -17.03
N GLU A 209 -16.38 -14.49 -17.84
CA GLU A 209 -15.19 -13.75 -17.38
C GLU A 209 -15.54 -12.26 -17.23
N GLY A 210 -15.89 -11.86 -16.00
CA GLY A 210 -16.13 -10.47 -15.63
C GLY A 210 -17.46 -10.24 -14.90
N TYR A 211 -17.95 -9.00 -14.94
CA TYR A 211 -19.18 -8.58 -14.28
C TYR A 211 -20.12 -7.91 -15.28
N PHE A 212 -21.41 -8.24 -15.20
CA PHE A 212 -22.44 -7.48 -15.90
C PHE A 212 -22.76 -6.22 -15.08
N THR A 213 -22.47 -5.04 -15.62
CA THR A 213 -22.68 -3.75 -14.93
C THR A 213 -24.11 -3.21 -15.07
N SER A 214 -24.93 -3.85 -15.89
CA SER A 214 -26.36 -3.57 -16.06
C SER A 214 -27.11 -4.87 -16.37
N PRO A 215 -28.40 -4.97 -16.02
CA PRO A 215 -29.24 -6.03 -16.57
C PRO A 215 -29.20 -6.00 -18.10
N PRO A 216 -29.25 -7.15 -18.78
CA PRO A 216 -29.44 -7.21 -20.23
C PRO A 216 -30.79 -6.61 -20.67
#